data_AF-A0A6V6XZ82-F1
#
_entry.id   AF-A0A6V6XZ82-F1
#
_cell.length_a   1.000
_cell.length_b   1.000
_cell.length_c   1.000
_cell.angle_alpha   90.00
_cell.angle_beta   90.00
_cell.angle_gamma   90.00
#
_symmetry.space_group_name_H-M   'P 1'
#
loop_
_entity.id
_entity.type
_entity.pdbx_description
1 polymer ?
#
loop_
_entity_poly.entity_id
_entity_poly.type
_entity_poly.pdbx_seq_one_letter_code
_entity_poly.pdbx_strand_id
1 'polypeptide(L)'
;MTRTNDEYFALQSMIDEIHGADEIYFIEDKYLQFYVREKGQNGHKVVSYTLQDDTLSRYGDYYRLKYCREKIRKRPGVRNIILDEVQDLHFRQQGDLLNISLKRDGIEYSRSLSLRGGYE
;
A
#
# COMPACT_ATOMS: atom_id res chain seq x y z
N MET A 1 -11.98 -14.94 18.30
CA MET A 1 -11.49 -13.62 18.74
C MET A 1 -10.14 -13.26 18.08
N THR A 2 -9.84 -13.78 16.89
CA THR A 2 -8.55 -13.65 16.19
C THR A 2 -8.61 -12.73 14.96
N ARG A 3 -9.78 -12.60 14.31
CA ARG A 3 -9.96 -11.84 13.06
C ARG A 3 -9.67 -10.35 13.18
N THR A 4 -10.14 -9.69 14.25
CA THR A 4 -9.89 -8.27 14.53
C THR A 4 -8.41 -7.91 14.60
N ASN A 5 -7.58 -8.82 15.12
CA ASN A 5 -6.14 -8.61 15.19
C ASN A 5 -5.48 -8.68 13.80
N ASP A 6 -6.01 -9.51 12.90
CA ASP A 6 -5.49 -9.66 11.54
C ASP A 6 -5.73 -8.40 10.71
N GLU A 7 -6.89 -7.74 10.84
CA GLU A 7 -7.17 -6.48 10.14
C GLU A 7 -6.30 -5.32 10.64
N TYR A 8 -6.18 -5.18 11.97
CA TYR A 8 -5.30 -4.17 12.56
C TYR A 8 -3.85 -4.41 12.17
N PHE A 9 -3.39 -5.67 12.18
CA PHE A 9 -2.04 -6.02 11.77
C PHE A 9 -1.81 -5.72 10.28
N ALA A 10 -2.75 -6.08 9.41
CA ALA A 10 -2.69 -5.80 7.97
C ALA A 10 -2.61 -4.29 7.69
N LEU A 11 -3.47 -3.49 8.32
CA LEU A 11 -3.44 -2.03 8.19
C LEU A 11 -2.17 -1.43 8.76
N GLN A 12 -1.71 -1.87 9.94
CA GLN A 12 -0.49 -1.38 10.54
C GLN A 12 0.74 -1.71 9.67
N SER A 13 0.83 -2.94 9.16
CA SER A 13 1.90 -3.35 8.26
C SER A 13 1.90 -2.53 6.96
N MET A 14 0.73 -2.21 6.40
CA MET A 14 0.61 -1.33 5.25
C MET A 14 1.09 0.09 5.59
N ILE A 15 0.66 0.64 6.73
CA ILE A 15 1.07 1.99 7.18
C ILE A 15 2.59 2.05 7.39
N ASP A 16 3.18 1.03 8.00
CA ASP A 16 4.62 0.96 8.23
C ASP A 16 5.40 0.93 6.90
N GLU A 17 4.91 0.20 5.88
CA GLU A 17 5.51 0.24 4.54
C GLU A 17 5.35 1.59 3.85
N ILE A 18 4.20 2.26 4.01
CA ILE A 18 3.99 3.59 3.43
C ILE A 18 4.89 4.63 4.11
N HIS A 19 5.06 4.57 5.42
CA HIS A 19 6.02 5.44 6.13
C HIS A 19 7.46 5.19 5.72
N GLY A 20 7.81 3.95 5.36
CA GLY A 20 9.11 3.58 4.80
C GLY A 20 9.25 3.90 3.31
N ALA A 21 8.25 4.49 2.66
CA ALA A 21 8.30 4.83 1.26
C ALA A 21 9.21 6.04 1.03
N ASP A 22 10.12 5.91 0.06
CA ASP A 22 10.92 7.02 -0.45
C ASP A 22 10.06 7.95 -1.31
N GLU A 23 9.07 7.39 -2.02
CA GLU A 23 8.26 8.13 -2.98
C GLU A 23 6.90 7.46 -3.20
N ILE A 24 5.83 8.26 -3.23
CA ILE A 24 4.50 7.78 -3.65
C ILE A 24 4.33 8.00 -5.15
N TYR A 25 3.99 6.96 -5.90
CA TYR A 25 3.83 7.04 -7.35
C TYR A 25 2.40 7.37 -7.77
N PHE A 26 1.40 6.76 -7.13
CA PHE A 26 0.01 7.13 -7.31
C PHE A 26 -0.85 6.72 -6.12
N ILE A 27 -1.94 7.47 -5.95
CA ILE A 27 -3.01 7.23 -5.00
C ILE A 27 -4.30 7.29 -5.82
N GLU A 28 -4.94 6.15 -6.01
CA GLU A 28 -6.23 6.00 -6.69
C GLU A 28 -7.21 5.32 -5.74
N ASP A 29 -8.51 5.39 -6.07
CA ASP A 29 -9.49 4.62 -5.32
C ASP A 29 -9.14 3.12 -5.38
N LYS A 30 -9.18 2.43 -4.24
CA LYS A 30 -8.83 1.00 -4.10
C LYS A 30 -7.38 0.63 -4.49
N TYR A 31 -6.53 1.59 -4.84
CA TYR A 31 -5.20 1.32 -5.38
C TYR A 31 -4.15 2.32 -4.91
N LEU A 32 -3.06 1.81 -4.33
CA LEU A 32 -1.94 2.61 -3.83
C LEU A 32 -0.63 2.01 -4.32
N GLN A 33 0.31 2.84 -4.78
CA GLN A 33 1.66 2.38 -5.09
C GLN A 33 2.72 3.39 -4.73
N PHE A 34 3.82 2.84 -4.25
CA PHE A 34 4.95 3.61 -3.78
C PHE A 34 6.24 2.82 -3.95
N TYR A 35 7.33 3.54 -3.83
CA TYR A 35 8.68 3.03 -3.92
C TYR A 35 9.30 2.95 -2.54
N VAL A 36 9.93 1.82 -2.25
CA VAL A 36 10.64 1.57 -0.98
C VAL A 36 12.09 1.26 -1.29
N ARG A 37 12.99 1.90 -0.54
CA ARG A 37 14.42 1.59 -0.50
C ARG A 37 14.73 0.76 0.75
N GLU A 38 15.14 -0.47 0.54
CA GLU A 38 15.69 -1.38 1.53
C GLU A 38 17.24 -1.30 1.54
N LYS A 39 17.87 -1.72 2.63
CA LYS A 39 19.32 -1.75 2.75
C LYS A 39 19.90 -2.94 1.96
N GLY A 40 20.89 -2.71 1.10
CA GLY A 40 21.63 -3.76 0.37
C GLY A 40 21.65 -3.59 -1.15
N GLN A 41 22.43 -4.42 -1.87
CA GLN A 41 22.68 -4.29 -3.32
C GLN A 41 21.44 -4.49 -4.21
N ASN A 42 20.39 -5.15 -3.71
CA ASN A 42 19.11 -5.39 -4.39
C ASN A 42 17.94 -4.65 -3.73
N GLY A 43 18.22 -3.67 -2.87
CA GLY A 43 17.29 -3.13 -1.89
C GLY A 43 16.30 -2.12 -2.43
N HIS A 44 15.62 -2.37 -3.54
CA HIS A 44 14.63 -1.45 -4.06
C HIS A 44 13.43 -2.21 -4.58
N LYS A 45 12.24 -1.77 -4.21
CA LYS A 45 11.00 -2.39 -4.68
C LYS A 45 9.91 -1.36 -4.92
N VAL A 46 9.06 -1.64 -5.90
CA VAL A 46 7.78 -0.96 -6.06
C VAL A 46 6.73 -1.81 -5.37
N VAL A 47 6.04 -1.24 -4.39
CA VAL A 47 4.95 -1.89 -3.67
C VAL A 47 3.63 -1.35 -4.18
N SER A 48 2.70 -2.24 -4.53
CA SER A 48 1.32 -1.87 -4.86
C SER A 48 0.34 -2.58 -3.96
N TYR A 49 -0.59 -1.85 -3.36
CA TYR A 49 -1.77 -2.41 -2.70
C TYR A 49 -2.97 -2.24 -3.61
N THR A 50 -3.75 -3.30 -3.79
CA THR A 50 -4.93 -3.32 -4.67
C THR A 50 -6.04 -4.11 -4.01
N LEU A 51 -7.22 -3.51 -3.93
CA LEU A 51 -8.44 -4.27 -3.68
C LEU A 51 -9.05 -4.69 -5.03
N GLN A 52 -9.16 -5.99 -5.26
CA GLN A 52 -9.81 -6.56 -6.43
C GLN A 52 -10.58 -7.82 -6.02
N ASP A 53 -11.81 -7.97 -6.50
CA ASP A 53 -12.67 -9.14 -6.23
C ASP A 53 -12.76 -9.45 -4.72
N ASP A 54 -12.99 -8.41 -3.92
CA ASP A 54 -13.04 -8.44 -2.44
C ASP A 54 -11.76 -8.93 -1.74
N THR A 55 -10.64 -9.05 -2.46
CA THR A 55 -9.34 -9.41 -1.92
C THR A 55 -8.38 -8.23 -1.96
N LEU A 56 -7.88 -7.83 -0.79
CA LEU A 56 -6.77 -6.89 -0.68
C LEU A 56 -5.45 -7.64 -0.89
N SER A 57 -4.78 -7.32 -2.00
CA SER A 57 -3.49 -7.89 -2.38
C SER A 57 -2.37 -6.86 -2.30
N ARG A 58 -1.18 -7.31 -1.89
CA ARG A 58 0.08 -6.58 -1.97
C ARG A 58 0.96 -7.18 -3.07
N TYR A 59 1.44 -6.36 -3.98
CA TYR A 59 2.39 -6.72 -5.01
C TYR A 59 3.75 -6.07 -4.73
N GLY A 60 4.83 -6.84 -4.75
CA GLY A 60 6.21 -6.34 -4.71
C GLY A 60 6.93 -6.60 -6.02
N ASP A 61 7.32 -5.53 -6.74
CA ASP A 61 8.15 -5.60 -7.93
C ASP A 61 9.59 -5.19 -7.61
N TYR A 62 10.49 -6.17 -7.62
CA TYR A 62 11.90 -6.06 -7.24
C TYR A 62 12.83 -5.85 -8.46
N TYR A 63 12.29 -5.88 -9.68
CA TYR A 63 13.09 -5.84 -10.91
C TYR A 63 13.30 -4.41 -11.45
N ARG A 64 12.67 -3.41 -10.85
CA ARG A 64 12.70 -2.02 -11.34
C ARG A 64 13.80 -1.20 -10.68
N LEU A 65 14.91 -1.06 -11.41
CA LEU A 65 15.94 -0.06 -11.19
C LEU A 65 15.33 1.35 -11.27
N LYS A 66 15.47 2.10 -10.17
CA LYS A 66 15.60 3.56 -10.10
C LYS A 66 14.74 4.38 -11.09
N TYR A 67 13.55 4.82 -10.64
CA TYR A 67 12.95 6.12 -11.01
C TYR A 67 12.19 6.31 -12.34
N CYS A 68 11.99 5.32 -13.19
CA CYS A 68 11.18 5.56 -14.40
C CYS A 68 9.69 5.30 -14.16
N ARG A 69 8.97 6.29 -13.58
CA ARG A 69 7.50 6.26 -13.36
C ARG A 69 6.73 5.83 -14.63
N GLU A 70 7.17 6.26 -15.81
CA GLU A 70 6.56 5.92 -17.11
C GLU A 70 6.65 4.43 -17.49
N LYS A 71 7.66 3.71 -16.96
CA LYS A 71 7.83 2.27 -17.18
C LYS A 71 7.08 1.44 -16.16
N ILE A 72 6.47 2.09 -15.17
CA ILE A 72 5.64 1.42 -14.16
C ILE A 72 4.26 1.12 -14.74
N ARG A 73 4.20 0.08 -15.56
CA ARG A 73 2.93 -0.58 -15.89
C ARG A 73 2.45 -1.36 -14.67
N LYS A 74 1.12 -1.49 -14.51
CA LYS A 74 0.40 -2.44 -13.64
C LYS A 74 0.75 -3.90 -14.01
N ARG A 75 2.03 -4.27 -13.96
CA ARG A 75 2.49 -5.65 -14.10
C ARG A 75 2.66 -6.19 -12.69
N PRO A 76 2.00 -7.31 -12.35
CA PRO A 76 2.05 -7.83 -10.99
C PRO A 76 3.47 -8.33 -10.71
N GLY A 77 4.09 -7.75 -9.68
CA GLY A 77 5.24 -8.37 -9.01
C GLY A 77 4.80 -9.59 -8.22
N VAL A 78 5.59 -10.00 -7.22
CA VAL A 78 5.19 -11.09 -6.32
C VAL A 78 3.93 -10.67 -5.55
N ARG A 79 2.82 -11.40 -5.75
CA ARG A 79 1.53 -11.16 -5.09
C ARG A 79 1.48 -11.86 -3.74
N ASN A 80 1.04 -11.14 -2.72
CA ASN A 80 0.65 -11.67 -1.42
C ASN A 80 -0.79 -11.24 -1.13
N ILE A 81 -1.63 -12.17 -0.68
CA ILE A 81 -2.97 -11.86 -0.19
C ILE A 81 -2.81 -11.35 1.25
N ILE A 82 -3.39 -10.19 1.52
CA ILE A 82 -3.32 -9.54 2.83
C ILE A 82 -4.62 -9.78 3.60
N LEU A 83 -5.77 -9.54 2.96
CA LEU A 83 -7.09 -9.80 3.50
C LEU A 83 -8.03 -10.26 2.36
N ASP A 84 -8.97 -11.12 2.70
CA ASP A 84 -10.10 -11.52 1.86
C ASP A 84 -11.42 -10.98 2.46
N GLU A 85 -12.50 -10.98 1.68
CA GLU A 85 -13.84 -10.52 2.07
C GLU A 85 -13.87 -9.02 2.46
N VAL A 86 -12.98 -8.23 1.87
CA VAL A 86 -12.94 -6.78 2.06
C VAL A 86 -14.06 -6.14 1.23
N GLN A 87 -15.07 -5.63 1.91
CA GLN A 87 -16.24 -4.99 1.31
C GLN A 87 -15.88 -3.66 0.64
N ASP A 88 -14.97 -2.88 1.26
CA ASP A 88 -14.49 -1.64 0.65
C ASP A 88 -13.11 -1.23 1.15
N LEU A 89 -12.39 -0.49 0.31
CA LEU A 89 -11.09 0.11 0.62
C LEU A 89 -10.94 1.42 -0.15
N HIS A 90 -10.68 2.53 0.55
CA HIS A 90 -10.39 3.80 -0.09
C HIS A 90 -9.06 4.36 0.37
N PHE A 91 -8.30 4.85 -0.60
CA PHE A 91 -7.13 5.69 -0.39
C PHE A 91 -7.49 7.09 -0.88
N ARG A 92 -7.38 8.10 0.00
CA ARG A 92 -7.68 9.49 -0.35
C ARG A 92 -6.58 10.41 0.12
N GLN A 93 -5.97 11.13 -0.82
CA GLN A 93 -5.02 12.18 -0.51
C GLN A 93 -5.75 13.50 -0.21
N GLN A 94 -5.38 14.16 0.88
CA GLN A 94 -5.86 15.49 1.27
C GLN A 94 -4.65 16.32 1.72
N GLY A 95 -4.08 17.11 0.79
CA GLY A 95 -2.80 17.79 1.02
C GLY A 95 -1.69 16.79 1.31
N ASP A 96 -1.06 16.94 2.48
CA ASP A 96 0.03 16.08 2.96
C ASP A 96 -0.48 14.86 3.75
N LEU A 97 -1.78 14.60 3.77
CA LEU A 97 -2.38 13.46 4.46
C LEU A 97 -2.87 12.41 3.47
N LEU A 98 -2.59 11.15 3.75
CA LEU A 98 -3.26 10.00 3.16
C LEU A 98 -4.24 9.41 4.17
N ASN A 99 -5.51 9.42 3.81
CA ASN A 99 -6.57 8.73 4.54
C ASN A 99 -6.80 7.36 3.93
N ILE A 100 -6.79 6.34 4.78
CA ILE A 100 -7.08 4.94 4.43
C ILE A 100 -8.35 4.55 5.18
N SER A 101 -9.37 4.08 4.47
CA SER A 101 -10.58 3.50 5.07
C SER A 101 -10.82 2.11 4.52
N LEU A 102 -11.01 1.13 5.41
CA LEU A 102 -11.24 -0.28 5.10
C LEU A 102 -12.56 -0.71 5.75
N LYS A 103 -13.42 -1.42 5.01
CA LYS A 103 -14.64 -2.03 5.54
C LYS A 103 -14.63 -3.54 5.33
N ARG A 104 -14.87 -4.30 6.39
CA ARG A 104 -14.94 -5.77 6.37
C ARG A 104 -15.89 -6.25 7.46
N ASP A 105 -16.73 -7.25 7.16
CA ASP A 105 -17.71 -7.80 8.10
C ASP A 105 -18.60 -6.73 8.77
N GLY A 106 -18.91 -5.64 8.05
CA GLY A 106 -19.68 -4.51 8.58
C GLY A 106 -18.93 -3.60 9.56
N ILE A 107 -17.66 -3.88 9.87
CA ILE A 107 -16.78 -3.04 10.68
C ILE A 107 -15.97 -2.13 9.76
N GLU A 108 -15.91 -0.85 10.11
CA GLU A 108 -15.13 0.15 9.40
C GLU A 108 -13.89 0.55 10.22
N TYR A 109 -12.75 0.54 9.56
CA TYR A 109 -11.47 0.95 10.10
C TYR A 109 -10.92 2.11 9.28
N SER A 110 -10.52 3.18 9.95
CA SER A 110 -9.91 4.33 9.29
C SER A 110 -8.64 4.80 9.99
N ARG A 111 -7.68 5.22 9.17
CA ARG A 111 -6.41 5.80 9.60
C ARG A 111 -6.00 6.93 8.67
N SER A 112 -5.46 7.98 9.27
CA SER A 112 -4.85 9.10 8.57
C SER A 112 -3.35 9.07 8.86
N LEU A 113 -2.54 9.18 7.82
CA LEU A 113 -1.08 9.25 7.95
C LEU A 113 -0.55 10.46 7.18
N SER A 114 0.56 11.02 7.66
CA SER A 114 1.25 12.11 6.97
C SER A 114 2.19 11.55 5.92
N LEU A 115 2.00 11.99 4.68
CA LEU A 115 2.92 11.80 3.56
C LEU A 115 4.05 12.83 3.70
N ARG A 116 4.94 12.68 4.70
CA ARG A 116 6.11 13.58 4.75
C ARG A 116 6.95 13.33 3.50
N GLY A 117 7.12 14.38 2.70
CA GLY A 117 7.97 14.38 1.52
C GLY A 117 9.39 13.92 1.89
N GLY A 118 9.99 13.15 0.97
CA GLY A 118 11.36 12.70 1.11
C GLY A 118 12.28 13.84 1.51
N TYR A 119 13.30 13.52 2.31
CA TYR A 119 14.40 14.44 2.62
C TYR A 119 14.89 15.08 1.32
N GLU A 120 14.89 16.42 1.27
CA GLU A 120 15.66 17.20 0.28
C GLU A 120 17.15 16.86 0.37
#